data_AF-A0A922FA73-F1
#
_entry.id   AF-A0A922FA73-F1
#
_cell.length_a   1.000
_cell.length_b   1.000
_cell.length_c   1.000
_cell.angle_alpha   90.00
_cell.angle_beta   90.00
_cell.angle_gamma   90.00
#
_symmetry.space_group_name_H-M   'P 1'
#
loop_
_entity.id
_entity.type
_entity.pdbx_description
1 polymer ?
#
loop_
_entity_poly.entity_id
_entity_poly.type
_entity_poly.pdbx_seq_one_letter_code
_entity_poly.pdbx_strand_id
1 'polypeptide(L)'
;MITTSKKKAKRQNSDVDLPSDRGKDSSRKEGLEILKDDKREATKKRSKEQRKEYYEREMEKRVIRTNPLGRDRFYNRYWWFRRDGRIFFESSDSKEWGYYSSKEELDALMGSLNIKGERERELKKHLEKFFSRICAELQKRSKDMAHKIALEEAVLRRSTRVRAPPRQNPAKSFLRYVNKWKED
;
A
#
# COMPACT_ATOMS: atom_id res chain seq x y z
N MET A 1 -19.34 41.83 77.57
CA MET A 1 -20.72 41.76 78.11
C MET A 1 -21.30 40.39 77.79
N ILE A 2 -21.77 39.68 78.84
CA ILE A 2 -22.88 38.70 78.86
C ILE A 2 -22.66 37.40 78.05
N THR A 3 -22.11 36.32 78.62
CA THR A 3 -22.73 35.20 79.39
C THR A 3 -23.77 34.32 78.66
N THR A 4 -23.38 33.05 78.52
CA THR A 4 -24.16 31.78 78.66
C THR A 4 -25.40 31.53 77.80
N SER A 5 -25.44 30.36 77.12
CA SER A 5 -26.28 29.23 77.57
C SER A 5 -26.15 27.96 76.72
N LYS A 6 -26.30 26.85 77.45
CA LYS A 6 -26.07 25.45 77.10
C LYS A 6 -27.44 24.79 76.86
N LYS A 7 -27.60 23.96 75.83
CA LYS A 7 -28.68 22.95 75.81
C LYS A 7 -28.20 21.68 75.12
N LYS A 8 -28.43 20.55 75.80
CA LYS A 8 -27.97 19.19 75.51
C LYS A 8 -29.15 18.35 74.96
N ALA A 9 -28.79 17.17 74.42
CA ALA A 9 -29.62 16.00 74.04
C ALA A 9 -29.92 15.91 72.53
N LYS A 10 -29.89 14.75 71.84
CA LYS A 10 -29.80 13.33 72.24
C LYS A 10 -29.27 12.52 71.03
N ARG A 11 -28.75 11.32 71.32
CA ARG A 11 -28.22 10.21 70.49
C ARG A 11 -28.98 10.01 69.15
N GLN A 12 -28.37 9.48 68.08
CA GLN A 12 -28.14 8.04 67.87
C GLN A 12 -27.03 7.78 66.83
N ASN A 13 -26.13 6.85 67.16
CA ASN A 13 -25.30 6.13 66.20
C ASN A 13 -26.21 5.15 65.45
N SER A 14 -26.15 5.15 64.12
CA SER A 14 -26.55 4.01 63.30
C SER A 14 -25.47 3.81 62.26
N ASP A 15 -24.66 2.78 62.49
CA ASP A 15 -23.89 2.11 61.45
C ASP A 15 -24.82 1.82 60.27
N VAL A 16 -24.50 2.41 59.12
CA VAL A 16 -25.03 1.98 57.84
C VAL A 16 -23.83 1.46 57.06
N ASP A 17 -23.65 0.15 57.14
CA ASP A 17 -22.77 -0.62 56.28
C ASP A 17 -23.01 -0.22 54.82
N LEU A 18 -21.97 0.33 54.20
CA LEU A 18 -21.88 0.47 52.75
C LEU A 18 -21.78 -0.94 52.16
N PRO A 19 -22.74 -1.41 51.33
CA PRO A 19 -22.56 -2.65 50.61
C PRO A 19 -21.42 -2.45 49.62
N SER A 20 -20.33 -3.15 49.89
CA SER A 20 -19.17 -3.26 49.03
C SER A 20 -19.58 -3.84 47.66
N ASP A 21 -19.75 -2.98 46.65
CA ASP A 21 -19.90 -3.33 45.23
C ASP A 21 -18.57 -3.88 44.67
N ARG A 22 -18.15 -5.07 45.13
CA ARG A 22 -16.93 -5.76 44.69
C ARG A 22 -17.08 -6.48 43.35
N GLY A 23 -18.30 -6.55 42.79
CA GLY A 23 -18.59 -7.26 41.54
C GLY A 23 -18.33 -6.44 40.26
N LYS A 24 -18.31 -5.11 40.36
CA LYS A 24 -18.17 -4.20 39.20
C LYS A 24 -16.71 -3.87 38.84
N ASP A 25 -15.78 -4.11 39.76
CA ASP A 25 -14.37 -3.86 39.56
C ASP A 25 -13.63 -5.03 38.89
N SER A 26 -14.09 -6.27 39.06
CA SER A 26 -13.51 -7.44 38.36
C SER A 26 -13.75 -7.35 36.86
N SER A 27 -14.98 -7.05 36.45
CA SER A 27 -15.39 -6.89 35.04
C SER A 27 -14.70 -5.71 34.35
N ARG A 28 -14.48 -4.59 35.05
CA ARG A 28 -13.66 -3.46 34.53
C ARG A 28 -12.19 -3.83 34.39
N LYS A 29 -11.64 -4.59 35.33
CA LYS A 29 -10.24 -5.04 35.32
C LYS A 29 -9.99 -6.07 34.22
N GLU A 30 -10.94 -7.00 34.01
CA GLU A 30 -10.96 -7.93 32.89
C GLU A 30 -11.06 -7.20 31.54
N GLY A 31 -11.97 -6.22 31.42
CA GLY A 31 -12.06 -5.38 30.22
C GLY A 31 -10.77 -4.59 29.93
N LEU A 32 -10.08 -4.10 30.97
CA LEU A 32 -8.80 -3.41 30.82
C LEU A 32 -7.65 -4.34 30.40
N GLU A 33 -7.64 -5.60 30.87
CA GLU A 33 -6.65 -6.60 30.44
C GLU A 33 -6.89 -7.04 28.99
N ILE A 34 -8.15 -7.28 28.59
CA ILE A 34 -8.51 -7.60 27.20
C ILE A 34 -8.04 -6.48 26.25
N LEU A 35 -8.30 -5.21 26.61
CA LEU A 35 -7.86 -4.06 25.80
C LEU A 35 -6.33 -3.92 25.72
N LYS A 36 -5.59 -4.32 26.76
CA LYS A 36 -4.11 -4.33 26.73
C LYS A 36 -3.59 -5.44 25.84
N ASP A 37 -4.21 -6.62 25.89
CA ASP A 37 -3.82 -7.75 25.05
C ASP A 37 -4.15 -7.50 23.58
N ASP A 38 -5.31 -6.91 23.27
CA ASP A 38 -5.64 -6.43 21.91
C ASP A 38 -4.62 -5.40 21.39
N LYS A 39 -4.21 -4.45 22.23
CA LYS A 39 -3.15 -3.47 21.88
C LYS A 39 -1.79 -4.12 21.65
N ARG A 40 -1.42 -5.12 22.46
CA ARG A 40 -0.19 -5.90 22.28
C ARG A 40 -0.25 -6.75 21.02
N GLU A 41 -1.41 -7.28 20.68
CA GLU A 41 -1.59 -8.08 19.47
C GLU A 41 -1.56 -7.21 18.21
N ALA A 42 -2.21 -6.05 18.24
CA ALA A 42 -2.16 -5.06 17.16
C ALA A 42 -0.74 -4.55 16.90
N THR A 43 0.04 -4.27 17.95
CA THR A 43 1.45 -3.85 17.80
C THR A 43 2.33 -4.98 17.24
N LYS A 44 2.13 -6.23 17.69
CA LYS A 44 2.80 -7.41 17.11
C LYS A 44 2.43 -7.60 15.64
N LYS A 45 1.15 -7.50 15.27
CA LYS A 45 0.66 -7.58 13.88
C LYS A 45 1.30 -6.50 13.00
N ARG A 46 1.30 -5.25 13.46
CA ARG A 46 1.96 -4.13 12.77
C ARG A 46 3.46 -4.36 12.57
N SER A 47 4.17 -4.90 13.56
CA SER A 47 5.60 -5.22 13.41
C SER A 47 5.85 -6.32 12.36
N LYS A 48 4.98 -7.34 12.32
CA LYS A 48 5.04 -8.44 11.34
C LYS A 48 4.75 -7.94 9.93
N GLU A 49 3.77 -7.05 9.80
CA GLU A 49 3.43 -6.38 8.53
C GLU A 49 4.58 -5.53 8.02
N GLN A 50 5.18 -4.68 8.87
CA GLN A 50 6.36 -3.88 8.51
C GLN A 50 7.54 -4.76 8.08
N ARG A 51 7.77 -5.88 8.77
CA ARG A 51 8.78 -6.86 8.39
C ARG A 51 8.47 -7.47 7.02
N LYS A 52 7.20 -7.82 6.76
CA LYS A 52 6.73 -8.37 5.49
C LYS A 52 6.90 -7.35 4.36
N GLU A 53 6.52 -6.09 4.56
CA GLU A 53 6.71 -5.00 3.60
C GLU A 53 8.20 -4.77 3.30
N TYR A 54 9.05 -4.80 4.32
CA TYR A 54 10.50 -4.71 4.14
C TYR A 54 11.03 -5.86 3.28
N TYR A 55 10.65 -7.10 3.60
CA TYR A 55 11.03 -8.25 2.79
C TYR A 55 10.50 -8.13 1.36
N GLU A 56 9.27 -7.67 1.18
CA GLU A 56 8.71 -7.48 -0.16
C GLU A 56 9.48 -6.43 -0.96
N ARG A 57 9.86 -5.31 -0.36
CA ARG A 57 10.67 -4.26 -0.98
C ARG A 57 12.06 -4.77 -1.36
N GLU A 58 12.72 -5.51 -0.48
CA GLU A 58 14.03 -6.10 -0.75
C GLU A 58 13.96 -7.20 -1.82
N MET A 59 12.89 -8.00 -1.82
CA MET A 59 12.66 -9.03 -2.83
C MET A 59 12.34 -8.41 -4.19
N GLU A 60 11.68 -7.25 -4.23
CA GLU A 60 11.40 -6.51 -5.46
C GLU A 60 12.67 -5.96 -6.13
N LYS A 61 13.71 -5.65 -5.34
CA LYS A 61 15.02 -5.24 -5.87
C LYS A 61 15.76 -6.39 -6.58
N ARG A 62 15.44 -7.64 -6.25
CA ARG A 62 16.08 -8.82 -6.86
C ARG A 62 15.26 -9.34 -8.03
N VAL A 63 15.94 -9.65 -9.14
CA VAL A 63 15.32 -10.34 -10.28
C VAL A 63 15.24 -11.83 -9.94
N ILE A 64 14.13 -12.25 -9.36
CA ILE A 64 13.86 -13.66 -9.06
C ILE A 64 13.08 -14.25 -10.23
N ARG A 65 13.50 -15.44 -10.69
CA ARG A 65 12.73 -16.24 -11.66
C ARG A 65 11.35 -16.51 -11.07
N THR A 66 10.32 -15.84 -11.60
CA THR A 66 8.94 -16.09 -11.20
C THR A 66 8.49 -17.41 -11.82
N ASN A 67 7.90 -18.32 -11.04
CA ASN A 67 7.21 -19.46 -11.63
C ASN A 67 5.97 -18.97 -12.39
N PRO A 68 5.60 -19.59 -13.52
CA PRO A 68 4.38 -19.24 -14.22
C PRO A 68 3.16 -19.49 -13.31
N LEU A 69 2.15 -18.62 -13.42
CA LEU A 69 0.90 -18.70 -12.66
C LEU A 69 0.13 -19.98 -12.95
N GLY A 70 0.18 -20.46 -14.19
CA GLY A 70 -0.52 -21.65 -14.64
C GLY A 70 -0.60 -21.74 -16.17
N ARG A 71 -1.33 -22.75 -16.65
CA ARG A 71 -1.62 -22.96 -18.07
C ARG A 71 -3.12 -23.04 -18.30
N ASP A 72 -3.59 -22.53 -19.44
CA ASP A 72 -5.00 -22.57 -19.86
C ASP A 72 -5.29 -23.77 -20.81
N ARG A 73 -6.53 -23.93 -21.29
CA ARG A 73 -6.98 -24.93 -22.27
C ARG A 73 -6.07 -25.03 -23.48
N PHE A 74 -5.70 -23.88 -24.01
CA PHE A 74 -4.80 -23.74 -25.17
C PHE A 74 -3.33 -23.89 -24.80
N TYR A 75 -3.00 -24.34 -23.57
CA TYR A 75 -1.64 -24.43 -23.03
C TYR A 75 -0.90 -23.09 -22.95
N ASN A 76 -1.64 -21.97 -23.09
CA ASN A 76 -1.11 -20.63 -22.87
C ASN A 76 -0.61 -20.50 -21.45
N ARG A 77 0.60 -19.99 -21.28
CA ARG A 77 1.27 -19.85 -20.00
C ARG A 77 1.14 -18.43 -19.50
N TYR A 78 0.68 -18.27 -18.27
CA TYR A 78 0.49 -16.95 -17.66
C TYR A 78 1.66 -16.64 -16.74
N TRP A 79 2.15 -15.41 -16.83
CA TRP A 79 3.27 -14.90 -16.06
C TRP A 79 2.85 -13.62 -15.38
N TRP A 80 3.21 -13.47 -14.11
CA TRP A 80 3.01 -12.23 -13.38
C TRP A 80 4.30 -11.83 -12.68
N PHE A 81 4.70 -10.58 -12.92
CA PHE A 81 5.87 -9.99 -12.31
C PHE A 81 5.44 -8.96 -11.28
N ARG A 82 6.01 -9.07 -10.08
CA ARG A 82 5.70 -8.19 -8.95
C ARG A 82 5.92 -6.70 -9.24
N ARG A 83 6.85 -6.36 -10.14
CA ARG A 83 7.21 -4.97 -10.47
C ARG A 83 6.31 -4.30 -11.52
N ASP A 84 5.83 -5.06 -12.50
CA ASP A 84 5.11 -4.45 -13.62
C ASP A 84 3.60 -4.38 -13.38
N GLY A 85 3.07 -5.19 -12.46
CA GLY A 85 1.64 -5.27 -12.18
C GLY A 85 0.81 -5.83 -13.34
N ARG A 86 1.41 -6.08 -14.50
CA ARG A 86 0.75 -6.67 -15.67
C ARG A 86 0.85 -8.19 -15.63
N ILE A 87 -0.15 -8.83 -16.22
CA ILE A 87 -0.10 -10.26 -16.49
C ILE A 87 0.30 -10.44 -17.94
N PHE A 88 1.33 -11.23 -18.16
CA PHE A 88 1.75 -11.64 -19.50
C PHE A 88 1.19 -13.02 -19.78
N PHE A 89 0.81 -13.27 -21.02
CA PHE A 89 0.54 -14.62 -21.48
C PHE A 89 1.45 -14.94 -22.65
N GLU A 90 1.92 -16.17 -22.66
CA GLU A 90 2.74 -16.78 -23.69
C GLU A 90 1.89 -17.85 -24.34
N SER A 91 1.68 -17.74 -25.66
CA SER A 91 0.95 -18.75 -26.43
C SER A 91 1.68 -20.10 -26.40
N SER A 92 0.97 -21.22 -26.58
CA SER A 92 1.60 -22.56 -26.63
C SER A 92 2.74 -22.64 -27.64
N ASP A 93 2.57 -21.94 -28.75
CA ASP A 93 3.49 -21.97 -29.88
C ASP A 93 4.71 -21.06 -29.65
N SER A 94 4.76 -20.39 -28.48
CA SER A 94 5.81 -19.46 -28.03
C SER A 94 6.09 -18.29 -29.00
N LYS A 95 5.31 -18.17 -30.08
CA LYS A 95 5.41 -17.12 -31.10
C LYS A 95 4.73 -15.82 -30.68
N GLU A 96 3.70 -15.94 -29.86
CA GLU A 96 2.84 -14.82 -29.49
C GLU A 96 2.89 -14.58 -27.99
N TRP A 97 3.12 -13.33 -27.64
CA TRP A 97 3.10 -12.85 -26.27
C TRP A 97 2.12 -11.68 -26.22
N GLY A 98 1.27 -11.68 -25.20
CA GLY A 98 0.38 -10.57 -24.93
C GLY A 98 0.43 -10.20 -23.46
N TYR A 99 -0.18 -9.07 -23.13
CA TYR A 99 -0.27 -8.60 -21.75
C TYR A 99 -1.64 -8.00 -21.46
N TYR A 100 -2.04 -8.14 -20.21
CA TYR A 100 -3.20 -7.47 -19.63
C TYR A 100 -2.70 -6.32 -18.76
N SER A 101 -3.16 -5.11 -19.08
CA SER A 101 -2.73 -3.86 -18.45
C SER A 101 -3.85 -3.10 -17.75
N SER A 102 -5.11 -3.41 -18.05
CA SER A 102 -6.26 -2.83 -17.37
C SER A 102 -6.81 -3.77 -16.28
N LYS A 103 -7.44 -3.18 -15.27
CA LYS A 103 -8.24 -3.94 -14.30
C LYS A 103 -9.41 -4.64 -14.99
N GLU A 104 -10.05 -3.99 -15.93
CA GLU A 104 -11.21 -4.54 -16.66
C GLU A 104 -10.82 -5.77 -17.49
N GLU A 105 -9.66 -5.72 -18.13
CA GLU A 105 -9.08 -6.86 -18.86
C GLU A 105 -8.82 -8.04 -17.93
N LEU A 106 -8.37 -7.76 -16.69
CA LEU A 106 -8.13 -8.79 -15.69
C LEU A 106 -9.43 -9.40 -15.16
N ASP A 107 -10.45 -8.58 -14.93
CA ASP A 107 -11.79 -9.03 -14.53
C ASP A 107 -12.43 -9.87 -15.66
N ALA A 108 -12.29 -9.45 -16.91
CA ALA A 108 -12.73 -10.19 -18.08
C ALA A 108 -12.01 -11.54 -18.21
N LEU A 109 -10.69 -11.58 -18.01
CA LEU A 109 -9.90 -12.82 -17.98
C LEU A 109 -10.42 -13.77 -16.88
N MET A 110 -10.67 -13.25 -15.69
CA MET A 110 -11.19 -14.05 -14.57
C MET A 110 -12.59 -14.63 -14.86
N GLY A 111 -13.41 -13.86 -15.58
CA GLY A 111 -14.75 -14.26 -16.00
C GLY A 111 -14.76 -15.26 -17.16
N SER A 112 -13.80 -15.17 -18.08
CA SER A 112 -13.71 -16.09 -19.23
C SER A 112 -13.17 -17.48 -18.87
N LEU A 113 -12.47 -17.61 -17.74
CA LEU A 113 -11.93 -18.89 -17.27
C LEU A 113 -13.04 -19.86 -16.84
N ASN A 114 -13.02 -21.06 -17.41
CA ASN A 114 -13.99 -22.11 -17.18
C ASN A 114 -13.70 -22.88 -15.89
N ILE A 115 -14.65 -22.82 -14.97
CA ILE A 115 -14.53 -23.39 -13.61
C ILE A 115 -14.52 -24.93 -13.63
N LYS A 116 -14.99 -25.56 -14.72
CA LYS A 116 -15.03 -27.03 -14.85
C LYS A 116 -13.68 -27.66 -15.20
N GLY A 117 -12.75 -26.92 -15.80
CA GLY A 117 -11.44 -27.45 -16.18
C GLY A 117 -10.46 -27.47 -15.00
N GLU A 118 -9.79 -28.59 -14.74
CA GLU A 118 -8.75 -28.70 -13.68
C GLU A 118 -7.68 -27.61 -13.81
N ARG A 119 -7.15 -27.42 -15.03
CA ARG A 119 -6.13 -26.42 -15.36
C ARG A 119 -6.62 -24.98 -15.17
N GLU A 120 -7.76 -24.65 -15.76
CA GLU A 120 -8.35 -23.32 -15.71
C GLU A 120 -8.74 -22.93 -14.28
N ARG A 121 -9.19 -23.91 -13.49
CA ARG A 121 -9.51 -23.73 -12.07
C ARG A 121 -8.28 -23.45 -11.21
N GLU A 122 -7.16 -24.14 -11.45
CA GLU A 122 -5.89 -23.83 -10.78
C GLU A 122 -5.39 -22.44 -11.14
N LEU A 123 -5.40 -22.11 -12.43
CA LEU A 123 -5.02 -20.78 -12.92
C LEU A 123 -5.90 -19.69 -12.29
N LYS A 124 -7.22 -19.90 -12.26
CA LYS A 124 -8.18 -18.98 -11.62
C LYS A 124 -7.88 -18.80 -10.13
N LYS A 125 -7.67 -19.90 -9.38
CA LYS A 125 -7.29 -19.83 -7.95
C LYS A 125 -6.00 -19.05 -7.73
N HIS A 126 -5.00 -19.22 -8.61
CA HIS A 126 -3.76 -18.46 -8.52
C HIS A 126 -3.98 -16.99 -8.83
N LEU A 127 -4.72 -16.68 -9.90
CA LEU A 127 -5.08 -15.32 -10.25
C LEU A 127 -5.85 -14.63 -9.11
N GLU A 128 -6.84 -15.28 -8.50
CA GLU A 128 -7.60 -14.75 -7.36
C GLU A 128 -6.70 -14.39 -6.17
N LYS A 129 -5.72 -15.24 -5.84
CA LYS A 129 -4.75 -14.97 -4.76
C LYS A 129 -3.91 -13.71 -5.03
N PHE A 130 -3.54 -13.48 -6.29
CA PHE A 130 -2.72 -12.34 -6.66
C PHE A 130 -3.54 -11.12 -7.10
N PHE A 131 -4.84 -11.26 -7.33
CA PHE A 131 -5.71 -10.25 -7.92
C PHE A 131 -5.64 -8.91 -7.17
N SER A 132 -5.78 -8.92 -5.84
CA SER A 132 -5.71 -7.70 -5.03
C SER A 132 -4.37 -7.00 -5.15
N ARG A 133 -3.29 -7.76 -5.24
CA ARG A 133 -1.92 -7.25 -5.37
C ARG A 133 -1.66 -6.71 -6.79
N ILE A 134 -2.15 -7.41 -7.80
CA ILE A 134 -2.07 -7.02 -9.21
C ILE A 134 -2.82 -5.69 -9.41
N CYS A 135 -4.04 -5.57 -8.88
CA CYS A 135 -4.82 -4.32 -8.93
C CYS A 135 -4.08 -3.16 -8.26
N ALA A 136 -3.51 -3.37 -7.07
CA ALA A 136 -2.76 -2.34 -6.36
C ALA A 136 -1.53 -1.87 -7.15
N GLU A 137 -0.78 -2.81 -7.76
CA GLU A 137 0.41 -2.47 -8.53
C GLU A 137 0.07 -1.79 -9.86
N LEU A 138 -1.00 -2.20 -10.55
CA LEU A 138 -1.50 -1.50 -11.75
C LEU A 138 -1.85 -0.04 -11.44
N GLN A 139 -2.54 0.21 -10.32
CA GLN A 139 -2.88 1.56 -9.87
C GLN A 139 -1.66 2.37 -9.44
N LYS A 140 -0.69 1.75 -8.78
CA LYS A 140 0.58 2.41 -8.41
C LYS A 140 1.36 2.80 -9.66
N ARG A 141 1.49 1.88 -10.61
CA ARG A 141 2.16 2.15 -11.89
C ARG A 141 1.48 3.25 -12.69
N SER A 142 0.15 3.26 -12.78
CA SER A 142 -0.55 4.32 -13.53
C SER A 142 -0.30 5.70 -12.92
N LYS A 143 -0.27 5.80 -11.59
CA LYS A 143 0.11 7.02 -10.87
C LYS A 143 1.58 7.40 -11.09
N ASP A 144 2.50 6.44 -11.01
CA ASP A 144 3.94 6.67 -11.23
C ASP A 144 4.22 7.14 -12.66
N MET A 145 3.52 6.57 -13.65
CA MET A 145 3.60 7.01 -15.05
C MET A 145 3.05 8.42 -15.21
N ALA A 146 1.88 8.72 -14.64
CA ALA A 146 1.32 10.08 -14.67
C ALA A 146 2.26 11.09 -14.00
N HIS A 147 2.89 10.73 -12.88
CA HIS A 147 3.86 11.58 -12.19
C HIS A 147 5.13 11.80 -13.02
N LYS A 148 5.68 10.76 -13.66
CA LYS A 148 6.82 10.89 -14.58
C LYS A 148 6.48 11.81 -15.76
N ILE A 149 5.32 11.63 -16.37
CA ILE A 149 4.85 12.48 -17.46
C ILE A 149 4.72 13.93 -16.98
N ALA A 150 4.11 14.17 -15.83
CA ALA A 150 3.98 15.52 -15.26
C ALA A 150 5.35 16.16 -14.94
N LEU A 151 6.31 15.38 -14.44
CA LEU A 151 7.68 15.85 -14.23
C LEU A 151 8.37 16.19 -15.54
N GLU A 152 8.30 15.32 -16.55
CA GLU A 152 8.85 15.58 -17.88
C GLU A 152 8.22 16.83 -18.50
N GLU A 153 6.90 16.97 -18.41
CA GLU A 153 6.15 18.12 -18.89
C GLU A 153 6.51 19.41 -18.13
N ALA A 154 6.71 19.34 -16.80
CA ALA A 154 7.18 20.47 -15.99
C ALA A 154 8.62 20.87 -16.34
N VAL A 155 9.49 19.90 -16.63
CA VAL A 155 10.86 20.15 -17.11
C VAL A 155 10.84 20.79 -18.49
N LEU A 156 9.98 20.30 -19.41
CA LEU A 156 9.76 20.89 -20.73
C LEU A 156 9.29 22.35 -20.61
N ARG A 157 8.31 22.63 -19.75
CA ARG A 157 7.81 24.01 -19.51
C ARG A 157 8.87 24.96 -18.92
N ARG A 158 9.85 24.44 -18.17
CA ARG A 158 10.92 25.25 -17.55
C ARG A 158 12.05 25.65 -18.51
N SER A 159 12.08 25.18 -19.77
CA SER A 159 13.29 25.26 -20.62
C SER A 159 13.16 25.85 -22.04
N THR A 160 12.33 26.88 -22.24
CA THR A 160 12.28 27.60 -23.55
C THR A 160 13.17 28.84 -23.63
N ARG A 161 13.64 29.42 -22.51
CA ARG A 161 14.36 30.71 -22.51
C ARG A 161 15.87 30.64 -22.27
N VAL A 162 16.39 29.52 -21.75
CA VAL A 162 17.83 29.36 -21.44
C VAL A 162 18.26 27.95 -21.78
N ARG A 163 18.90 27.75 -22.93
CA ARG A 163 19.63 26.51 -23.23
C ARG A 163 21.12 26.76 -23.11
N ALA A 164 21.71 26.23 -22.04
CA ALA A 164 23.08 25.70 -22.13
C ALA A 164 22.95 24.19 -22.42
N PRO A 165 23.65 23.63 -23.42
CA PRO A 165 23.67 22.19 -23.66
C PRO A 165 24.08 21.42 -22.40
N PRO A 166 23.67 20.14 -22.22
CA PRO A 166 23.87 19.36 -20.98
C PRO A 166 25.32 19.25 -20.48
N ARG A 167 26.31 19.59 -21.32
CA ARG A 167 27.74 19.60 -21.00
C ARG A 167 28.32 20.98 -20.66
N GLN A 168 27.50 22.03 -20.60
CA GLN A 168 27.96 23.40 -20.39
C GLN A 168 27.29 23.99 -19.17
N ASN A 169 28.11 24.59 -18.31
CA ASN A 169 27.64 25.28 -17.11
C ASN A 169 26.78 26.49 -17.54
N PRO A 170 25.49 26.56 -17.14
CA PRO A 170 24.60 27.67 -17.50
C PRO A 170 25.14 29.05 -17.08
N ALA A 171 25.93 29.10 -16.00
CA ALA A 171 26.60 30.31 -15.54
C ALA A 171 27.77 30.79 -16.42
N LYS A 172 28.14 30.06 -17.49
CA LYS A 172 29.17 30.46 -18.48
C LYS A 172 28.62 30.59 -19.89
N SER A 173 27.30 30.50 -20.07
CA SER A 173 26.62 30.55 -21.38
C SER A 173 26.84 31.88 -22.12
N PHE A 174 26.92 32.99 -21.38
CA PHE A 174 27.14 34.33 -21.93
C PHE A 174 28.52 34.53 -22.57
N LEU A 175 29.53 33.72 -22.21
CA LEU A 175 30.88 33.79 -22.81
C LEU A 175 30.92 33.32 -24.27
N ARG A 176 29.84 32.71 -24.76
CA ARG A 176 29.71 32.24 -26.15
C ARG A 176 28.93 33.19 -27.05
N TYR A 177 28.42 34.30 -26.51
CA TYR A 177 27.74 35.29 -27.33
C TYR A 177 28.75 35.95 -28.27
N VAL A 178 28.54 35.79 -29.58
CA VAL A 178 29.29 36.48 -30.62
C VAL A 178 28.31 37.39 -31.36
N ASN A 179 28.58 38.68 -31.35
CA ASN A 179 27.71 39.69 -31.96
C ASN A 179 27.81 39.61 -33.49
N LYS A 180 26.78 39.04 -34.12
CA LYS A 180 26.72 38.85 -35.58
C LYS A 180 26.39 40.11 -36.38
N TRP A 181 26.21 41.26 -35.71
CA TRP A 181 25.84 42.52 -36.37
C TRP A 181 27.05 43.31 -36.90
N LYS A 182 28.25 42.74 -36.78
CA LYS A 182 29.52 43.30 -37.27
C LYS A 182 30.29 42.26 -38.08
N GLU A 183 29.64 41.63 -39.04
CA GLU A 183 30.36 40.97 -40.13
C GLU A 183 30.21 41.87 -41.36
N ASP A 184 31.29 42.60 -41.67
CA ASP A 184 31.54 43.28 -42.96
C ASP A 184 31.95 42.25 -44.02
#